data_AF-A0A9Q1H5P4-F1
#
_entry.id   AF-A0A9Q1H5P4-F1
#
_cell.length_a   1.000
_cell.length_b   1.000
_cell.length_c   1.000
_cell.angle_alpha   90.00
_cell.angle_beta   90.00
_cell.angle_gamma   90.00
#
_symmetry.space_group_name_H-M   'P 1'
#
loop_
_entity.id
_entity.type
_entity.pdbx_description
1 polymer ?
#
loop_
_entity_poly.entity_id
_entity_poly.type
_entity_poly.pdbx_seq_one_letter_code
_entity_poly.pdbx_strand_id
1 'polypeptide(L)'
;MRKVANLATELMLASLFFWCTLTIFNMATGTLNIEVEPFDPDLEKCESYEERTIQFVLANDVIEDKKKVAVLLSSMGPKGYGLLKSLSTPTKPSTLTFPNICKRLHDYYNPKPPVLLERFRFYNQIQGPSEKIAEYLAELRRLSSKCNFGGYLNEALRDKFVCGLFDTAIQKNCFQRTIH
;
A
#
# COMPACT_ATOMS: atom_id res chain seq x y z
N MET A 1 58.08 10.15 13.41
CA MET A 1 57.01 11.01 12.84
C MET A 1 56.97 11.00 11.30
N ARG A 2 58.09 11.11 10.57
CA ARG A 2 58.11 11.11 9.08
C ARG A 2 57.51 9.86 8.40
N LYS A 3 57.67 8.65 8.96
CA LYS A 3 57.14 7.41 8.36
C LYS A 3 55.61 7.28 8.41
N VAL A 4 54.95 7.90 9.39
CA VAL A 4 53.48 7.82 9.56
C VAL A 4 52.77 8.79 8.60
N ALA A 5 53.37 9.94 8.33
CA ALA A 5 52.86 10.90 7.34
C ALA A 5 52.86 10.31 5.92
N ASN A 6 53.90 9.55 5.53
CA ASN A 6 53.95 8.92 4.21
C ASN A 6 52.86 7.85 4.02
N LEU A 7 52.58 7.06 5.06
CA LEU A 7 51.54 6.03 5.00
C LEU A 7 50.13 6.62 4.87
N ALA A 8 49.84 7.71 5.58
CA ALA A 8 48.57 8.43 5.44
C ALA A 8 48.40 9.04 4.04
N THR A 9 49.48 9.56 3.47
CA THR A 9 49.46 10.15 2.12
C THR A 9 49.27 9.07 1.05
N GLU A 10 49.91 7.91 1.19
CA GLU A 10 49.73 6.75 0.28
C GLU A 10 48.31 6.17 0.36
N LEU A 11 47.73 6.06 1.56
CA LEU A 11 46.35 5.61 1.74
C LEU A 11 45.32 6.60 1.14
N MET A 12 45.56 7.90 1.26
CA MET A 12 44.73 8.93 0.61
C MET A 12 44.87 8.89 -0.91
N LEU A 13 46.07 8.69 -1.44
CA LEU A 13 46.28 8.57 -2.89
C LEU A 13 45.64 7.29 -3.43
N ALA A 14 45.73 6.17 -2.70
CA ALA A 14 45.09 4.91 -3.07
C ALA A 14 43.56 5.01 -3.06
N SER A 15 42.97 5.72 -2.09
CA SER A 15 41.52 5.96 -2.07
C SER A 15 41.09 6.88 -3.20
N LEU A 16 41.82 7.98 -3.44
CA LEU A 16 41.54 8.89 -4.55
C LEU A 16 41.68 8.19 -5.90
N PHE A 17 42.68 7.32 -6.08
CA PHE A 17 42.81 6.49 -7.28
C PHE A 17 41.65 5.51 -7.41
N PHE A 18 41.22 4.86 -6.33
CA PHE A 18 40.07 3.96 -6.34
C PHE A 18 38.76 4.68 -6.70
N TRP A 19 38.52 5.85 -6.12
CA TRP A 19 37.35 6.67 -6.46
C TRP A 19 37.41 7.21 -7.90
N CYS A 20 38.61 7.55 -8.39
CA CYS A 20 38.81 8.03 -9.75
C CYS A 20 38.62 6.91 -10.78
N THR A 21 39.19 5.71 -10.55
CA THR A 21 38.98 4.55 -11.44
C THR A 21 37.54 4.05 -11.41
N LEU A 22 36.88 4.07 -10.26
CA LEU A 22 35.46 3.75 -10.12
C LEU A 22 34.57 4.75 -10.89
N THR A 23 34.89 6.05 -10.80
CA THR A 23 34.14 7.09 -11.53
C THR A 23 34.35 6.97 -13.03
N ILE A 24 35.58 6.75 -13.49
CA ILE A 24 35.91 6.54 -14.91
C ILE A 24 35.25 5.26 -15.44
N PHE A 25 35.21 4.19 -14.64
CA PHE A 25 34.51 2.95 -14.98
C PHE A 25 33.00 3.17 -15.12
N ASN A 26 32.38 3.91 -14.20
CA ASN A 26 30.95 4.26 -14.27
C ASN A 26 30.63 5.15 -15.48
N MET A 27 31.52 6.09 -15.82
CA MET A 27 31.37 6.92 -17.03
C MET A 27 31.53 6.12 -18.32
N ALA A 28 32.41 5.12 -18.35
CA ALA A 28 32.67 4.28 -19.53
C ALA A 28 31.57 3.24 -19.81
N THR A 29 30.80 2.85 -18.78
CA THR A 29 29.73 1.85 -18.87
C THR A 29 28.35 2.48 -19.04
N GLY A 30 28.21 3.81 -18.94
CA GLY A 30 26.92 4.50 -19.03
C GLY A 30 25.97 4.21 -17.85
N THR A 31 26.39 3.41 -16.88
CA THR A 31 25.65 3.17 -15.64
C THR A 31 25.86 4.35 -14.70
N LEU A 32 24.94 5.31 -14.79
CA LEU A 32 24.57 6.17 -13.67
C LEU A 32 24.16 5.22 -12.52
N ASN A 33 24.96 5.16 -11.45
CA ASN A 33 24.61 4.48 -10.20
C ASN A 33 23.44 5.23 -9.51
N ILE A 34 22.28 5.26 -10.16
CA ILE A 34 21.03 5.73 -9.56
C ILE A 34 20.48 4.54 -8.80
N GLU A 35 20.95 4.32 -7.59
CA GLU A 35 20.33 3.33 -6.71
C GLU A 35 18.92 3.82 -6.35
N VAL A 36 17.95 2.91 -6.39
CA VAL A 36 16.60 3.17 -5.89
C VAL A 36 16.71 3.37 -4.38
N GLU A 37 16.48 4.59 -3.90
CA GLU A 37 16.50 4.88 -2.46
C GLU A 37 15.56 3.93 -1.70
N PRO A 38 15.87 3.56 -0.45
CA PRO A 38 14.99 2.71 0.36
C PRO A 38 13.58 3.27 0.50
N PHE A 39 12.61 2.36 0.63
CA PHE A 39 11.23 2.75 0.89
C PHE A 39 11.09 3.31 2.31
N ASP A 40 10.47 4.49 2.41
CA ASP A 40 10.09 5.10 3.68
C ASP A 40 8.59 5.44 3.67
N PRO A 41 7.77 4.76 4.50
CA PRO A 41 6.32 5.00 4.55
C PRO A 41 5.95 6.38 5.09
N ASP A 42 6.87 7.09 5.75
CA ASP A 42 6.64 8.46 6.22
C ASP A 42 6.88 9.51 5.12
N LEU A 43 7.61 9.14 4.06
CA LEU A 43 7.99 10.05 2.96
C LEU A 43 7.20 9.82 1.68
N GLU A 44 6.83 8.57 1.37
CA GLU A 44 6.13 8.23 0.13
C GLU A 44 5.10 7.11 0.33
N LYS A 45 4.18 7.00 -0.63
CA LYS A 45 3.22 5.89 -0.68
C LYS A 45 3.87 4.64 -1.27
N CYS A 46 3.39 3.47 -0.85
CA CYS A 46 3.89 2.19 -1.36
C CYS A 46 3.74 2.08 -2.89
N GLU A 47 2.67 2.62 -3.45
CA GLU A 47 2.42 2.66 -4.89
C GLU A 47 3.47 3.50 -5.62
N SER A 48 3.85 4.65 -5.05
CA SER A 48 4.91 5.51 -5.61
C SER A 48 6.26 4.80 -5.58
N TYR A 49 6.53 4.03 -4.53
CA TYR A 49 7.73 3.19 -4.44
C TYR A 49 7.77 2.09 -5.50
N GLU A 50 6.64 1.41 -5.73
CA GLU A 50 6.49 0.42 -6.79
C GLU A 50 6.74 1.05 -8.16
N GLU A 51 6.10 2.19 -8.45
CA GLU A 51 6.21 2.91 -9.72
C GLU A 51 7.66 3.29 -10.03
N ARG A 52 8.38 3.89 -9.08
CA ARG A 52 9.79 4.27 -9.30
C ARG A 52 10.71 3.05 -9.43
N THR A 53 10.42 1.96 -8.73
CA THR A 53 11.17 0.70 -8.88
C THR A 53 10.96 0.10 -10.27
N ILE A 54 9.74 0.15 -10.80
CA ILE A 54 9.43 -0.28 -12.17
C ILE A 54 10.18 0.59 -13.19
N GLN A 55 10.20 1.90 -13.02
CA GLN A 55 10.96 2.79 -13.91
C GLN A 55 12.46 2.47 -13.88
N PHE A 56 13.02 2.18 -12.70
CA PHE A 56 14.41 1.76 -12.58
C PHE A 56 14.68 0.43 -13.29
N VAL A 57 13.81 -0.57 -13.11
CA VAL A 57 13.88 -1.87 -13.80
C VAL A 57 13.84 -1.69 -15.33
N LEU A 58 12.97 -0.81 -15.82
CA LEU A 58 12.85 -0.50 -17.25
C LEU A 58 14.08 0.23 -17.80
N ALA A 59 14.57 1.24 -17.08
CA ALA A 59 15.74 2.02 -17.50
C ALA A 59 17.04 1.19 -17.54
N ASN A 60 17.10 0.09 -16.81
CA ASN A 60 18.26 -0.81 -16.75
C ASN A 60 18.05 -2.11 -17.54
N ASP A 61 17.06 -2.17 -18.43
CA ASP A 61 16.77 -3.34 -19.27
C ASP A 61 16.64 -4.66 -18.47
N VAL A 62 16.06 -4.59 -17.26
CA VAL A 62 15.86 -5.75 -16.40
C VAL A 62 14.59 -6.50 -16.83
N ILE A 63 14.75 -7.40 -17.80
CA ILE A 63 13.61 -8.12 -18.41
C ILE A 63 13.16 -9.31 -17.56
N GLU A 64 14.11 -10.05 -16.95
CA GLU A 64 13.83 -11.29 -16.23
C GLU A 64 13.12 -11.05 -14.89
N ASP A 65 11.99 -11.71 -14.66
CA ASP A 65 11.17 -11.52 -13.45
C ASP A 65 11.93 -11.79 -12.15
N LYS A 66 12.81 -12.80 -12.14
CA LYS A 66 13.66 -13.07 -10.97
C LYS A 66 14.58 -11.90 -10.65
N LYS A 67 15.10 -11.21 -11.67
CA LYS A 67 15.94 -10.02 -11.47
C LYS A 67 15.12 -8.84 -10.98
N LYS A 68 13.89 -8.65 -11.44
CA LYS A 68 12.97 -7.61 -10.90
C LYS A 68 12.72 -7.80 -9.41
N VAL A 69 12.48 -9.05 -8.99
CA VAL A 69 12.35 -9.41 -7.57
C VAL A 69 13.64 -9.12 -6.82
N ALA A 70 14.80 -9.52 -7.36
CA ALA A 70 16.08 -9.25 -6.72
C ALA A 70 16.34 -7.74 -6.53
N VAL A 71 16.07 -6.93 -7.56
CA VAL A 71 16.16 -5.47 -7.52
C VAL A 71 15.30 -4.92 -6.38
N LEU A 72 14.00 -5.23 -6.37
CA LEU A 72 13.07 -4.76 -5.34
C LEU A 72 13.51 -5.14 -3.92
N LEU A 73 13.94 -6.39 -3.72
CA LEU A 73 14.39 -6.87 -2.40
C LEU A 73 15.69 -6.20 -1.94
N SER A 74 16.60 -5.89 -2.87
CA SER A 74 17.84 -5.17 -2.57
C SER A 74 17.62 -3.68 -2.31
N SER A 75 16.67 -3.05 -3.02
CA SER A 75 16.44 -1.61 -2.95
C SER A 75 15.55 -1.17 -1.79
N MET A 76 14.69 -2.03 -1.24
CA MET A 76 13.70 -1.64 -0.23
C MET A 76 14.26 -1.33 1.16
N GLY A 77 15.55 -1.60 1.37
CA GLY A 77 16.24 -1.39 2.63
C GLY A 77 15.82 -2.35 3.76
N PRO A 78 16.48 -2.27 4.93
CA PRO A 78 16.33 -3.25 6.00
C PRO A 78 14.94 -3.24 6.65
N LYS A 79 14.31 -2.07 6.80
CA LYS A 79 12.96 -1.94 7.37
C LYS A 79 11.91 -2.57 6.45
N GLY A 80 11.91 -2.18 5.17
CA GLY A 80 10.98 -2.73 4.17
C GLY A 80 11.15 -4.24 3.99
N TYR A 81 12.39 -4.71 3.91
CA TYR A 81 12.68 -6.15 3.79
C TYR A 81 12.25 -6.93 5.04
N GLY A 82 12.49 -6.39 6.24
CA GLY A 82 12.08 -7.00 7.50
C GLY A 82 10.56 -7.19 7.60
N LEU A 83 9.80 -6.16 7.21
CA LEU A 83 8.34 -6.23 7.12
C LEU A 83 7.90 -7.29 6.10
N LEU A 84 8.42 -7.24 4.87
CA LEU A 84 8.05 -8.17 3.82
C LEU A 84 8.34 -9.62 4.23
N LYS A 85 9.47 -9.86 4.91
CA LYS A 85 9.82 -11.18 5.46
C LYS A 85 8.77 -11.66 6.46
N SER A 86 8.29 -10.79 7.36
CA SER A 86 7.19 -11.10 8.27
C SER A 86 5.92 -11.47 7.51
N LEU A 87 5.51 -10.61 6.56
CA LEU A 87 4.31 -10.79 5.72
C LEU A 87 4.38 -12.02 4.79
N SER A 88 5.57 -12.57 4.52
CA SER A 88 5.77 -13.71 3.61
C SER A 88 5.79 -15.07 4.32
N THR A 89 5.83 -15.11 5.65
CA THR A 89 5.89 -16.35 6.45
C THR A 89 4.73 -17.31 6.08
N PRO A 90 4.98 -18.62 5.86
CA PRO A 90 6.24 -19.38 6.05
C PRO A 90 7.19 -19.38 4.83
N THR A 91 6.85 -18.66 3.75
CA THR A 91 7.65 -18.61 2.52
C THR A 91 8.74 -17.53 2.57
N LYS A 92 9.75 -17.65 1.70
CA LYS A 92 10.81 -16.63 1.58
C LYS A 92 10.39 -15.55 0.59
N PRO A 93 10.66 -14.26 0.86
CA PRO A 93 10.38 -13.18 -0.10
C PRO A 93 10.95 -13.43 -1.50
N SER A 94 12.16 -14.00 -1.59
CA SER A 94 12.83 -14.32 -2.87
C SER A 94 12.15 -15.41 -3.71
N THR A 95 11.20 -16.17 -3.13
CA THR A 95 10.42 -17.18 -3.86
C THR A 95 9.09 -16.66 -4.38
N LEU A 96 8.72 -15.44 -4.02
CA LEU A 96 7.50 -14.79 -4.48
C LEU A 96 7.72 -14.14 -5.84
N THR A 97 6.64 -14.01 -6.61
CA THR A 97 6.63 -13.20 -7.84
C THR A 97 6.52 -11.72 -7.48
N PHE A 98 7.01 -10.85 -8.37
CA PHE A 98 6.92 -9.40 -8.19
C PHE A 98 5.48 -8.92 -7.87
N PRO A 99 4.43 -9.34 -8.62
CA PRO A 99 3.06 -8.94 -8.30
C PRO A 99 2.57 -9.42 -6.92
N ASN A 100 3.02 -10.59 -6.47
CA ASN A 100 2.66 -11.10 -5.14
C ASN A 100 3.33 -10.32 -4.02
N ILE A 101 4.54 -9.80 -4.25
CA ILE A 101 5.22 -8.92 -3.30
C ILE A 101 4.48 -7.58 -3.21
N CYS A 102 4.21 -6.92 -4.34
CA CYS A 102 3.48 -5.65 -4.37
C CYS A 102 2.11 -5.77 -3.71
N LYS A 103 1.36 -6.84 -4.02
CA LYS A 103 0.07 -7.12 -3.38
C LYS A 103 0.16 -7.18 -1.84
N ARG A 104 1.14 -7.91 -1.29
CA ARG A 104 1.31 -8.02 0.17
C ARG A 104 1.63 -6.68 0.81
N LEU A 105 2.46 -5.85 0.16
CA LEU A 105 2.79 -4.52 0.64
C LEU A 105 1.56 -3.60 0.57
N HIS A 106 0.79 -3.63 -0.52
CA HIS A 106 -0.45 -2.87 -0.65
C HIS A 106 -1.50 -3.27 0.38
N ASP A 107 -1.70 -4.56 0.62
CA ASP A 107 -2.65 -5.03 1.63
C ASP A 107 -2.25 -4.57 3.04
N TYR A 108 -0.95 -4.39 3.31
CA TYR A 108 -0.44 -3.91 4.59
C TYR A 108 -0.53 -2.38 4.74
N TYR A 109 -0.08 -1.62 3.73
CA TYR A 109 -0.03 -0.15 3.79
C TYR A 109 -1.37 0.50 3.49
N ASN A 110 -2.24 -0.18 2.74
CA ASN A 110 -3.59 0.26 2.41
C ASN A 110 -4.60 -0.79 2.88
N PRO A 111 -4.67 -1.07 4.20
CA PRO A 111 -5.60 -2.06 4.69
C PRO A 111 -7.02 -1.60 4.37
N LYS A 112 -7.79 -2.45 3.69
CA LYS A 112 -9.22 -2.21 3.53
C LYS A 112 -9.82 -2.05 4.93
N PRO A 113 -10.64 -1.02 5.17
CA PRO A 113 -11.32 -0.88 6.45
C PRO A 113 -11.98 -2.21 6.83
N PRO A 114 -11.84 -2.68 8.09
CA PRO A 114 -12.44 -3.93 8.50
C PRO A 114 -13.92 -3.92 8.14
N VAL A 115 -14.42 -4.98 7.50
CA VAL A 115 -15.84 -5.11 7.14
C VAL A 115 -16.74 -4.84 8.37
N LEU A 116 -16.28 -5.24 9.55
CA LEU A 116 -16.95 -4.96 10.82
C LEU A 116 -17.11 -3.46 11.10
N LEU A 117 -16.07 -2.65 10.84
CA LEU A 117 -16.12 -1.20 11.03
C LEU A 117 -17.08 -0.52 10.05
N GLU A 118 -17.07 -0.96 8.78
CA GLU A 118 -18.01 -0.43 7.77
C GLU A 118 -19.46 -0.82 8.11
N ARG A 119 -19.69 -2.06 8.54
CA ARG A 119 -21.00 -2.50 9.05
C ARG A 119 -21.42 -1.71 10.28
N PHE A 120 -20.50 -1.44 11.21
CA PHE A 120 -20.78 -0.60 12.38
C PHE A 120 -21.24 0.80 11.95
N ARG A 121 -20.58 1.44 10.98
CA ARG A 121 -21.01 2.74 10.45
C ARG A 121 -22.39 2.67 9.80
N PHE A 122 -22.62 1.66 8.96
CA PHE A 122 -23.92 1.42 8.32
C PHE A 122 -25.04 1.25 9.34
N TYR A 123 -24.86 0.41 10.35
CA TYR A 123 -25.89 0.12 11.34
C TYR A 123 -26.15 1.28 12.31
N ASN A 124 -25.17 2.15 12.54
CA ASN A 124 -25.35 3.36 13.35
C ASN A 124 -25.89 4.56 12.58
N GLN A 125 -26.00 4.50 11.25
CA GLN A 125 -26.52 5.61 10.46
C GLN A 125 -28.03 5.81 10.72
N ILE A 126 -28.44 7.00 11.13
CA ILE A 126 -29.85 7.38 11.34
C ILE A 126 -30.17 8.62 10.50
N GLN A 127 -31.42 8.74 10.05
CA GLN A 127 -31.85 9.90 9.29
C GLN A 127 -31.81 11.14 10.18
N GLY A 128 -31.17 12.21 9.69
CA GLY A 128 -31.16 13.50 10.37
C GLY A 128 -32.55 14.17 10.40
N PRO A 129 -32.84 15.04 11.40
CA PRO A 129 -34.14 15.71 11.53
C PRO A 129 -34.58 16.54 10.30
N SER A 130 -33.61 17.01 9.51
CA SER A 130 -33.85 17.80 8.30
C SER A 130 -33.31 17.12 7.04
N GLU A 131 -32.82 15.89 7.15
CA GLU A 131 -32.30 15.12 6.01
C GLU A 131 -33.46 14.56 5.20
N LYS A 132 -33.42 14.72 3.88
CA LYS A 132 -34.47 14.16 3.02
C LYS A 132 -34.33 12.64 2.96
N ILE A 133 -35.45 11.94 2.85
CA ILE A 133 -35.48 10.47 2.73
C ILE A 133 -34.59 9.95 1.59
N ALA A 134 -34.55 10.66 0.46
CA ALA A 134 -33.72 10.29 -0.69
C ALA A 134 -32.21 10.43 -0.39
N GLU A 135 -31.81 11.45 0.37
CA GLU A 135 -30.42 11.68 0.80
C GLU A 135 -29.99 10.57 1.77
N TYR A 136 -30.85 10.27 2.74
CA TYR A 136 -30.64 9.18 3.70
C TYR A 136 -30.46 7.81 2.99
N LEU A 137 -31.32 7.49 2.03
CA LEU A 137 -31.22 6.25 1.27
C LEU A 137 -29.94 6.20 0.41
N ALA A 138 -29.55 7.31 -0.20
CA ALA A 138 -28.32 7.41 -0.96
C ALA A 138 -27.10 7.15 -0.07
N GLU A 139 -27.09 7.71 1.14
CA GLU A 139 -26.03 7.50 2.12
C GLU A 139 -25.95 6.06 2.61
N LEU A 140 -27.09 5.42 2.91
CA LEU A 140 -27.12 3.99 3.24
C LEU A 140 -26.56 3.12 2.11
N ARG A 141 -26.91 3.41 0.85
CA ARG A 141 -26.34 2.71 -0.31
C ARG A 141 -24.84 2.91 -0.39
N ARG A 142 -24.36 4.13 -0.20
CA ARG A 142 -22.93 4.45 -0.19
C ARG A 142 -22.18 3.66 0.88
N LEU A 143 -22.68 3.61 2.12
CA LEU A 143 -22.08 2.86 3.23
C LEU A 143 -22.12 1.34 2.98
N SER A 144 -23.25 0.82 2.47
CA SER A 144 -23.44 -0.61 2.23
C SER A 144 -22.46 -1.20 1.21
N SER A 145 -21.96 -0.39 0.26
CA SER A 145 -21.00 -0.80 -0.76
C SER A 145 -19.69 -1.37 -0.18
N LYS A 146 -19.33 -0.98 1.05
CA LYS A 146 -18.12 -1.42 1.77
C LYS A 146 -18.39 -2.51 2.81
N CYS A 147 -19.65 -2.89 3.02
CA CYS A 147 -20.06 -3.79 4.11
C CYS A 147 -20.01 -5.28 3.75
N ASN A 148 -19.73 -5.62 2.48
CA ASN A 148 -19.71 -6.99 1.97
C ASN A 148 -20.95 -7.81 2.41
N PHE A 149 -22.16 -7.30 2.14
CA PHE A 149 -23.41 -7.99 2.49
C PHE A 149 -23.75 -9.16 1.57
N GLY A 150 -23.16 -9.22 0.36
CA GLY A 150 -23.45 -10.28 -0.61
C GLY A 150 -24.94 -10.35 -0.95
N GLY A 151 -25.51 -11.55 -0.94
CA GLY A 151 -26.94 -11.77 -1.22
C GLY A 151 -27.89 -11.10 -0.23
N TYR A 152 -27.42 -10.70 0.96
CA TYR A 152 -28.22 -10.06 2.00
C TYR A 152 -28.31 -8.53 1.87
N LEU A 153 -27.78 -7.95 0.78
CA LEU A 153 -27.68 -6.49 0.62
C LEU A 153 -29.05 -5.80 0.65
N ASN A 154 -30.05 -6.36 -0.03
CA ASN A 154 -31.36 -5.73 -0.15
C ASN A 154 -32.12 -5.74 1.16
N GLU A 155 -32.05 -6.85 1.90
CA GLU A 155 -32.60 -7.02 3.23
C GLU A 155 -31.92 -6.08 4.22
N ALA A 156 -30.59 -6.02 4.24
CA ALA A 156 -29.85 -5.09 5.10
C ALA A 156 -30.23 -3.63 4.84
N LEU A 157 -30.33 -3.22 3.57
CA LEU A 157 -30.74 -1.87 3.18
C LEU A 157 -32.17 -1.56 3.59
N ARG A 158 -33.11 -2.48 3.32
CA ARG A 158 -34.52 -2.32 3.69
C ARG A 158 -34.68 -2.18 5.19
N ASP A 159 -34.14 -3.13 5.94
CA ASP A 159 -34.29 -3.20 7.39
C ASP A 159 -33.65 -1.97 8.03
N LYS A 160 -32.45 -1.58 7.57
CA LYS A 160 -31.78 -0.41 8.12
C LYS A 160 -32.48 0.90 7.76
N PHE A 161 -32.96 1.02 6.52
CA PHE A 161 -33.72 2.18 6.05
C PHE A 161 -34.93 2.40 6.95
N VAL A 162 -35.78 1.38 7.14
CA VAL A 162 -36.98 1.51 7.97
C VAL A 162 -36.62 1.82 9.42
N CYS A 163 -35.69 1.07 10.02
CA CYS A 163 -35.32 1.25 11.43
C CYS A 163 -34.59 2.57 11.73
N GLY A 164 -34.02 3.25 10.73
CA GLY A 164 -33.32 4.51 10.91
C GLY A 164 -34.08 5.75 10.42
N LEU A 165 -35.34 5.62 9.96
CA LEU A 165 -36.18 6.77 9.61
C LEU A 165 -36.40 7.69 10.83
N PHE A 166 -36.36 9.00 10.58
CA PHE A 166 -36.60 10.02 11.59
C PHE A 166 -38.09 10.13 11.94
N ASP A 167 -38.96 10.04 10.92
CA ASP A 167 -40.41 10.12 11.09
C ASP A 167 -40.97 8.78 11.62
N THR A 168 -41.33 8.78 12.91
CA THR A 168 -41.87 7.60 13.60
C THR A 168 -43.25 7.17 13.07
N ALA A 169 -44.03 8.05 12.46
CA ALA A 169 -45.33 7.70 11.88
C ALA A 169 -45.13 6.94 10.56
N ILE A 170 -44.24 7.42 9.70
CA ILE A 170 -43.84 6.71 8.47
C ILE A 170 -43.23 5.34 8.83
N GLN A 171 -42.32 5.31 9.79
CA GLN A 171 -41.70 4.07 10.24
C GLN A 171 -42.72 3.04 10.73
N LYS A 172 -43.69 3.44 11.57
CA LYS A 172 -44.78 2.56 12.03
C LYS A 172 -45.61 2.00 10.88
N ASN A 173 -45.91 2.83 9.87
CA ASN A 173 -46.65 2.39 8.69
C ASN A 173 -45.85 1.34 7.89
N CYS A 174 -44.54 1.54 7.72
CA CYS A 174 -43.67 0.56 7.08
C CYS A 174 -43.69 -0.79 7.79
N PHE A 175 -43.64 -0.81 9.13
CA PHE A 175 -43.71 -2.07 9.88
C PHE A 175 -45.05 -2.80 9.68
N GLN A 176 -46.17 -2.08 9.69
CA GLN A 176 -47.50 -2.67 9.49
C GLN A 176 -47.67 -3.30 8.10
N ARG A 177 -47.06 -2.70 7.07
CA ARG A 177 -47.12 -3.21 5.69
C ARG A 177 -46.18 -4.39 5.42
N THR A 178 -45.22 -4.66 6.29
CA THR A 178 -44.23 -5.73 6.11
C THR A 178 -44.65 -7.07 6.75
N ILE A 179 -45.80 -7.11 7.44
CA ILE A 179 -46.33 -8.30 8.13
C ILE A 179 -47.18 -9.20 7.20
N HIS A 180 -47.34 -8.84 5.93
CA HIS A 180 -48.06 -9.60 4.89
C HIS A 180 -47.14 -9.88 3.70
#